data_AF-A0A0F7S770-F1
#
_entry.id   AF-A0A0F7S770-F1
#
_cell.length_a   1.000
_cell.length_b   1.000
_cell.length_c   1.000
_cell.angle_alpha   90.00
_cell.angle_beta   90.00
_cell.angle_gamma   90.00
#
_symmetry.space_group_name_H-M   'P 1'
#
loop_
_entity.id
_entity.type
_entity.pdbx_description
1 polymer ?
#
loop_
_entity_poly.entity_id
_entity_poly.type
_entity_poly.pdbx_seq_one_letter_code
_entity_poly.pdbx_strand_id
1 'polypeptide(L)'
;MSPLSAMIALASVTILTAFNADYLVGAIDQVANSYHIPKAFIGTILLPIVGNMAEHLTAVWMASKGKMEISLGIAIGSSIQISVGMIPILVLVGWAAKQPLTLYFETFETVILVAAVFLVNTLVQDGKSNYMEGAMLCSLYAVAALSFWVSPEV
;
A
#
# COMPACT_ATOMS: atom_id res chain seq x y z
N MET A 1 22.05 -13.82 14.72
CA MET A 1 22.83 -12.95 13.82
C MET A 1 23.53 -11.92 14.68
N SER A 2 24.80 -11.60 14.42
CA SER A 2 25.44 -10.47 15.11
C SER A 2 24.80 -9.16 14.60
N PRO A 3 24.74 -8.08 15.40
CA PRO A 3 24.21 -6.79 14.96
C PRO A 3 24.89 -6.27 13.69
N LEU A 4 26.20 -6.53 13.56
CA LEU A 4 26.97 -6.16 12.36
C LEU A 4 26.50 -6.91 11.11
N SER A 5 26.28 -8.23 11.22
CA SER A 5 25.74 -9.00 10.10
C SER A 5 24.35 -8.53 9.67
N ALA A 6 23.51 -8.12 10.62
CA ALA A 6 22.18 -7.56 10.32
C ALA A 6 22.28 -6.20 9.60
N MET A 7 23.17 -5.31 10.06
CA MET A 7 23.40 -4.01 9.39
C MET A 7 23.92 -4.17 7.97
N ILE A 8 24.88 -5.09 7.75
CA ILE A 8 25.43 -5.36 6.42
C ILE A 8 24.35 -5.91 5.49
N ALA A 9 23.55 -6.87 5.96
CA ALA A 9 22.45 -7.42 5.18
C ALA A 9 21.41 -6.36 4.82
N LEU A 10 20.99 -5.54 5.79
CA LEU A 10 20.03 -4.47 5.57
C LEU A 10 20.54 -3.44 4.55
N ALA A 11 21.79 -2.96 4.71
CA ALA A 11 22.37 -2.01 3.78
C ALA A 11 22.46 -2.58 2.35
N SER A 12 22.86 -3.86 2.22
CA SER A 12 22.98 -4.52 0.93
C SER A 12 21.63 -4.66 0.22
N VAL A 13 20.60 -5.11 0.94
CA VAL A 13 19.23 -5.22 0.38
C VAL A 13 18.67 -3.85 0.03
N THR A 14 18.87 -2.83 0.87
CA THR A 14 18.39 -1.46 0.58
C THR A 14 19.01 -0.91 -0.70
N ILE A 15 20.31 -1.10 -0.93
CA ILE A 15 20.99 -0.65 -2.16
C ILE A 15 20.40 -1.38 -3.37
N LEU A 16 20.26 -2.70 -3.31
CA LEU A 16 19.68 -3.50 -4.40
C LEU A 16 18.24 -3.09 -4.70
N THR A 17 17.42 -2.87 -3.67
CA THR A 17 16.04 -2.41 -3.84
C THR A 17 16.00 -1.01 -4.45
N ALA A 18 16.90 -0.11 -4.07
CA ALA A 18 16.97 1.24 -4.67
C ALA A 18 17.24 1.19 -6.18
N PHE A 19 18.16 0.35 -6.64
CA PHE A 19 18.38 0.15 -8.08
C PHE A 19 17.14 -0.39 -8.79
N ASN A 20 16.49 -1.40 -8.22
CA ASN A 20 15.26 -1.95 -8.81
C ASN A 20 14.11 -0.95 -8.83
N ALA A 21 14.00 -0.09 -7.81
CA ALA A 21 13.00 0.97 -7.75
C ALA A 21 13.20 2.01 -8.86
N ASP A 22 14.45 2.36 -9.19
CA ASP A 22 14.76 3.29 -10.29
C ASP A 22 14.32 2.71 -11.65
N TYR A 23 14.65 1.44 -11.92
CA TYR A 23 14.16 0.73 -13.12
C TYR A 23 12.64 0.63 -13.17
N LEU A 24 12.01 0.34 -12.02
CA LEU A 24 10.56 0.22 -11.92
C LEU A 24 9.88 1.55 -12.25
N VAL A 25 10.32 2.66 -11.65
CA VAL A 25 9.77 3.99 -11.90
C VAL A 25 9.98 4.40 -13.36
N GLY A 26 11.15 4.15 -13.93
CA GLY A 26 11.43 4.43 -15.35
C GLY A 26 10.56 3.63 -16.32
N ALA A 27 10.06 2.46 -15.92
CA ALA A 27 9.19 1.62 -16.74
C ALA A 27 7.70 1.99 -16.67
N ILE A 28 7.26 2.78 -15.67
CA ILE A 28 5.83 3.08 -15.44
C ILE A 28 5.20 3.70 -16.68
N ASP A 29 5.82 4.75 -17.24
CA ASP A 29 5.27 5.45 -18.41
C ASP A 29 5.19 4.55 -19.64
N GLN A 30 6.20 3.70 -19.84
CA GLN A 30 6.22 2.76 -20.97
C GLN A 30 5.11 1.71 -20.84
N VAL A 31 4.93 1.15 -19.65
CA VAL A 31 3.89 0.15 -19.37
C VAL A 31 2.50 0.77 -19.50
N ALA A 32 2.28 1.94 -18.90
CA ALA A 32 1.01 2.66 -18.98
C ALA A 32 0.60 2.90 -20.44
N ASN A 33 1.51 3.41 -21.27
CA ASN A 33 1.24 3.70 -22.68
C ASN A 33 1.08 2.44 -23.54
N SER A 34 1.93 1.41 -23.34
CA SER A 34 1.91 0.22 -24.18
C SER A 34 0.70 -0.67 -23.93
N TYR A 35 0.28 -0.79 -22.68
CA TYR A 35 -0.83 -1.65 -22.26
C TYR A 35 -2.13 -0.87 -22.02
N HIS A 36 -2.13 0.44 -22.24
CA HIS A 36 -3.27 1.33 -21.98
C HIS A 36 -3.81 1.19 -20.54
N ILE A 37 -2.88 1.10 -19.58
CA ILE A 37 -3.20 0.98 -18.16
C ILE A 37 -3.11 2.36 -17.53
N PRO A 38 -4.14 2.83 -16.82
CA PRO A 38 -4.09 4.14 -16.19
C PRO A 38 -2.95 4.26 -15.19
N LYS A 39 -2.22 5.38 -15.21
CA LYS A 39 -1.12 5.60 -14.24
C LYS A 39 -1.62 5.59 -12.80
N ALA A 40 -2.83 6.09 -12.56
CA ALA A 40 -3.49 6.03 -11.25
C ALA A 40 -3.71 4.58 -10.77
N PHE A 41 -4.08 3.66 -11.65
CA PHE A 41 -4.19 2.23 -11.30
C PHE A 41 -2.83 1.63 -10.93
N ILE A 42 -1.79 1.94 -11.71
CA ILE A 42 -0.42 1.46 -11.42
C ILE A 42 0.03 1.98 -10.04
N GLY A 43 -0.14 3.29 -9.80
CA GLY A 43 0.29 3.94 -8.56
C GLY A 43 -0.48 3.52 -7.32
N THR A 44 -1.81 3.40 -7.41
CA THR A 44 -2.69 3.20 -6.25
C THR A 44 -2.98 1.73 -5.95
N ILE A 45 -2.98 0.85 -6.97
CA ILE A 45 -3.29 -0.57 -6.81
C ILE A 45 -2.04 -1.44 -6.97
N LEU A 46 -1.36 -1.33 -8.12
CA LEU A 46 -0.32 -2.30 -8.48
C LEU A 46 0.95 -2.15 -7.64
N LEU A 47 1.46 -0.92 -7.48
CA LEU A 47 2.68 -0.67 -6.71
C LEU A 47 2.54 -1.03 -5.22
N PRO A 48 1.45 -0.65 -4.50
CA PRO A 48 1.30 -0.99 -3.08
C PRO A 48 1.17 -2.49 -2.83
N ILE A 49 0.54 -3.25 -3.74
CA ILE A 49 0.45 -4.72 -3.63
C ILE A 49 1.85 -5.34 -3.60
N VAL A 50 2.73 -4.91 -4.52
CA VAL A 50 4.09 -5.46 -4.61
C VAL A 50 4.94 -4.96 -3.44
N GLY A 51 4.86 -3.66 -3.11
CA GLY A 51 5.61 -3.04 -2.03
C GLY A 51 5.33 -3.63 -0.65
N ASN A 52 4.07 -4.01 -0.39
CA ASN A 52 3.62 -4.51 0.90
C ASN A 52 3.41 -6.04 0.92
N MET A 53 3.79 -6.75 -0.15
CA MET A 53 3.53 -8.19 -0.30
C MET A 53 4.08 -9.01 0.88
N ALA A 54 5.29 -8.70 1.35
CA ALA A 54 5.91 -9.42 2.46
C ALA A 54 5.10 -9.28 3.77
N GLU A 55 4.57 -8.09 4.04
CA GLU A 55 3.71 -7.83 5.21
C GLU A 55 2.36 -8.55 5.06
N HIS A 56 1.76 -8.51 3.86
CA HIS A 56 0.51 -9.21 3.57
C HIS A 56 0.63 -10.72 3.78
N LEU A 57 1.68 -11.34 3.24
CA LEU A 57 1.94 -12.77 3.43
C LEU A 57 2.13 -13.11 4.90
N THR A 58 2.84 -12.27 5.65
CA THR A 58 3.05 -12.47 7.08
C THR A 58 1.74 -12.34 7.86
N ALA A 59 0.92 -11.35 7.55
CA ALA A 59 -0.38 -11.15 8.18
C ALA A 59 -1.32 -12.34 7.94
N VAL A 60 -1.46 -12.77 6.68
CA VAL A 60 -2.29 -13.94 6.31
C VAL A 60 -1.77 -15.21 6.98
N TRP A 61 -0.45 -15.41 7.04
CA TRP A 61 0.13 -16.55 7.74
C TRP A 61 -0.18 -16.52 9.24
N MET A 62 -0.07 -15.37 9.90
CA MET A 62 -0.44 -15.24 11.32
C MET A 62 -1.94 -15.46 11.55
N ALA A 63 -2.80 -14.94 10.67
CA ALA A 63 -4.24 -15.18 10.71
C ALA A 63 -4.57 -16.68 10.59
N SER A 64 -3.92 -17.41 9.68
CA SER A 64 -4.10 -18.87 9.53
C SER A 64 -3.68 -19.67 10.77
N LYS A 65 -2.82 -19.09 11.62
CA LYS A 65 -2.41 -19.65 12.90
C LYS A 65 -3.34 -19.27 14.06
N GLY A 66 -4.49 -18.66 13.77
CA GLY A 66 -5.44 -18.17 14.76
C GLY A 66 -4.96 -16.92 15.51
N LYS A 67 -3.91 -16.25 15.03
CA LYS A 67 -3.36 -15.03 15.67
C LYS A 67 -3.89 -13.78 14.99
N MET A 68 -5.21 -13.60 15.02
CA MET A 68 -5.89 -12.49 14.33
C MET A 68 -5.45 -11.12 14.86
N GLU A 69 -5.23 -10.97 16.16
CA GLU A 69 -4.73 -9.72 16.77
C GLU A 69 -3.37 -9.29 16.19
N ILE A 70 -2.47 -10.25 15.95
CA ILE A 70 -1.16 -9.96 15.33
C ILE A 70 -1.35 -9.57 13.86
N SER A 71 -2.24 -10.28 13.14
CA SER A 71 -2.55 -9.96 11.74
C SER A 71 -3.10 -8.54 11.59
N LEU A 72 -4.07 -8.16 12.44
CA LEU A 72 -4.62 -6.81 12.47
C LEU A 72 -3.57 -5.78 12.89
N GLY A 73 -2.72 -6.12 13.86
CA GLY A 73 -1.60 -5.26 14.28
C GLY A 73 -0.63 -4.94 13.15
N ILE A 74 -0.29 -5.93 12.31
CA ILE A 74 0.55 -5.72 11.11
C ILE A 74 -0.15 -4.78 10.12
N ALA A 75 -1.41 -5.07 9.77
CA ALA A 75 -2.13 -4.30 8.75
C ALA A 75 -2.42 -2.84 9.18
N ILE A 76 -2.95 -2.65 10.40
CA ILE A 76 -3.29 -1.33 10.93
C ILE A 76 -2.00 -0.55 11.25
N GLY A 77 -0.99 -1.20 11.80
CA GLY A 77 0.31 -0.58 12.09
C GLY A 77 0.99 -0.03 10.84
N SER A 78 1.07 -0.83 9.77
CA SER A 78 1.59 -0.39 8.46
C SER A 78 0.79 0.78 7.90
N SER A 79 -0.56 0.74 7.99
CA SER A 79 -1.43 1.83 7.54
C SER A 79 -1.22 3.15 8.30
N ILE A 80 -1.05 3.08 9.64
CA ILE A 80 -0.75 4.25 10.47
C ILE A 80 0.64 4.80 10.15
N GLN A 81 1.64 3.94 9.97
CA GLN A 81 3.00 4.36 9.63
C GLN A 81 3.05 5.07 8.27
N ILE A 82 2.32 4.57 7.28
CA ILE A 82 2.25 5.21 5.96
C ILE A 82 1.55 6.57 6.06
N SER A 83 0.39 6.63 6.72
CA SER A 83 -0.44 7.84 6.78
C SER A 83 0.15 8.97 7.64
N VAL A 84 0.65 8.65 8.84
CA VAL A 84 1.18 9.65 9.80
C VAL A 84 2.69 9.85 9.62
N GLY A 85 3.40 8.86 9.10
CA GLY A 85 4.85 8.88 8.95
C GLY A 85 5.30 9.16 7.51
N MET A 86 5.15 8.17 6.62
CA MET A 86 5.76 8.22 5.29
C MET A 86 5.21 9.35 4.43
N ILE A 87 3.89 9.50 4.32
CA ILE A 87 3.28 10.52 3.45
C ILE A 87 3.73 11.94 3.84
N PRO A 88 3.65 12.38 5.12
CA PRO A 88 4.17 13.69 5.53
C PRO A 88 5.66 13.86 5.26
N ILE A 89 6.48 12.84 5.51
CA ILE A 89 7.92 12.89 5.23
C ILE A 89 8.16 13.06 3.72
N LEU A 90 7.43 12.34 2.87
CA LEU A 90 7.55 12.47 1.42
C LEU A 90 7.20 13.88 0.93
N VAL A 91 6.15 14.51 1.48
CA VAL A 91 5.81 15.91 1.16
C VAL A 91 6.94 16.86 1.55
N LEU A 92 7.55 16.68 2.72
CA LEU A 92 8.71 17.49 3.14
C LEU A 92 9.93 17.27 2.24
N VAL A 93 10.21 16.02 1.84
CA VAL A 93 11.28 15.70 0.89
C VAL A 93 11.00 16.31 -0.47
N GLY A 94 9.75 16.25 -0.95
CA GLY A 94 9.32 16.90 -2.19
C GLY A 94 9.59 18.40 -2.15
N TRP A 95 9.25 19.07 -1.05
CA TRP A 95 9.54 20.49 -0.87
C TRP A 95 11.05 20.79 -0.89
N ALA A 96 11.85 19.99 -0.19
CA ALA A 96 13.32 20.11 -0.20
C ALA A 96 13.92 19.88 -1.59
N ALA A 97 13.34 18.95 -2.37
CA ALA A 97 13.73 18.64 -3.75
C ALA A 97 13.10 19.58 -4.80
N LYS A 98 12.33 20.60 -4.37
CA LYS A 98 11.60 21.54 -5.24
C LYS A 98 10.59 20.86 -6.19
N GLN A 99 10.02 19.74 -5.77
CA GLN A 99 8.94 19.03 -6.47
C GLN A 99 7.58 19.37 -5.81
N PRO A 100 6.52 19.62 -6.60
CA PRO A 100 5.21 20.03 -6.08
C PRO A 100 4.39 18.84 -5.56
N LEU A 101 4.94 18.07 -4.61
CA LEU A 101 4.22 17.00 -3.94
C LEU A 101 3.35 17.57 -2.82
N THR A 102 2.05 17.31 -2.87
CA THR A 102 1.07 17.83 -1.89
C THR A 102 0.25 16.70 -1.29
N LEU A 103 -0.56 17.01 -0.27
CA LEU A 103 -1.58 16.11 0.29
C LEU A 103 -2.92 16.21 -0.45
N TYR A 104 -2.93 16.79 -1.65
CA TYR A 104 -4.11 16.85 -2.49
C TYR A 104 -4.31 15.49 -3.15
N PHE A 105 -5.28 14.74 -2.66
CA PHE A 105 -5.79 13.52 -3.27
C PHE A 105 -7.03 13.87 -4.09
N GLU A 106 -7.25 13.15 -5.19
CA GLU A 106 -8.45 13.35 -5.98
C GLU A 106 -9.71 13.04 -5.17
N THR A 107 -10.85 13.62 -5.57
CA THR A 107 -12.10 13.45 -4.81
C THR A 107 -12.47 11.98 -4.66
N PHE A 108 -12.28 11.21 -5.73
CA PHE A 108 -12.53 9.77 -5.76
C PHE A 108 -11.64 8.99 -4.78
N GLU A 109 -10.34 9.28 -4.76
CA GLU A 109 -9.36 8.66 -3.85
C GLU A 109 -9.71 8.95 -2.39
N THR A 110 -10.07 10.20 -2.11
CA THR A 110 -10.45 10.64 -0.77
C THR A 110 -11.69 9.90 -0.28
N VAL A 111 -12.72 9.77 -1.12
CA VAL A 111 -13.96 9.06 -0.77
C VAL A 111 -13.69 7.58 -0.48
N ILE A 112 -12.91 6.91 -1.34
CA ILE A 112 -12.56 5.50 -1.14
C ILE A 112 -11.75 5.30 0.14
N LEU A 113 -10.75 6.16 0.38
CA LEU A 113 -9.92 6.08 1.57
C LEU A 113 -10.76 6.22 2.85
N VAL A 114 -11.63 7.22 2.89
CA VAL A 114 -12.52 7.45 4.05
C VAL A 114 -13.47 6.27 4.24
N ALA A 115 -14.10 5.78 3.16
CA ALA A 115 -14.98 4.61 3.23
C ALA A 115 -14.25 3.35 3.73
N ALA A 116 -13.03 3.11 3.26
CA ALA A 116 -12.21 1.99 3.69
C ALA A 116 -11.86 2.08 5.19
N VAL A 117 -11.47 3.27 5.67
CA VAL A 117 -11.18 3.49 7.10
C VAL A 117 -12.41 3.24 7.97
N PHE A 118 -13.57 3.78 7.59
CA PHE A 118 -14.81 3.55 8.33
C PHE A 118 -15.17 2.06 8.40
N LEU A 119 -15.14 1.37 7.24
CA LEU A 119 -15.52 -0.02 7.15
C LEU A 119 -14.59 -0.92 7.96
N VAL A 120 -13.28 -0.76 7.82
CA VAL A 120 -12.30 -1.54 8.60
C VAL A 120 -12.46 -1.26 10.09
N ASN A 121 -12.71 -0.01 10.49
CA ASN A 121 -12.92 0.34 11.90
C ASN A 121 -14.16 -0.38 12.47
N THR A 122 -15.29 -0.38 11.74
CA THR A 122 -16.51 -1.09 12.16
C THR A 122 -16.29 -2.59 12.29
N LEU A 123 -15.58 -3.23 11.34
CA LEU A 123 -15.29 -4.66 11.42
C LEU A 123 -14.38 -5.01 12.60
N VAL A 124 -13.36 -4.18 12.88
CA VAL A 124 -12.47 -4.40 14.02
C VAL A 124 -13.20 -4.21 15.36
N GLN A 125 -14.16 -3.28 15.44
CA GLN A 125 -14.96 -3.05 16.65
C GLN A 125 -15.86 -4.23 17.01
N ASP A 126 -16.34 -5.02 16.04
CA ASP A 126 -17.13 -6.22 16.32
C ASP A 126 -16.32 -7.31 17.05
N GLY A 127 -14.98 -7.22 17.01
CA GLY A 127 -14.06 -8.09 17.77
C GLY A 127 -14.07 -9.55 17.33
N LYS A 128 -14.77 -9.87 16.24
CA LYS A 128 -14.85 -11.20 15.62
C LYS A 128 -14.51 -11.07 14.14
N SER A 129 -14.04 -12.15 13.55
CA SER A 129 -13.72 -12.22 12.12
C SER A 129 -14.37 -13.45 11.52
N ASN A 130 -15.04 -13.28 10.39
CA ASN A 130 -15.63 -14.38 9.61
C ASN A 130 -15.05 -14.44 8.19
N TYR A 131 -15.03 -15.63 7.58
CA TYR A 131 -14.60 -15.79 6.19
C TYR A 131 -15.46 -14.98 5.22
N MET A 132 -16.75 -14.79 5.53
CA MET A 132 -17.66 -14.01 4.71
C MET A 132 -17.33 -12.51 4.75
N GLU A 133 -16.94 -11.98 5.90
CA GLU A 133 -16.46 -10.59 6.04
C GLU A 133 -15.17 -10.39 5.25
N GLY A 134 -14.25 -11.36 5.33
CA GLY A 134 -13.02 -11.37 4.52
C GLY A 134 -13.32 -11.38 3.01
N ALA A 135 -14.26 -12.23 2.57
CA ALA A 135 -14.66 -12.29 1.16
C ALA A 135 -15.31 -10.97 0.69
N MET A 136 -16.13 -10.34 1.54
CA MET A 136 -16.73 -9.03 1.26
C MET A 136 -15.66 -7.94 1.13
N LEU A 137 -14.69 -7.90 2.04
CA LEU A 137 -13.55 -6.98 1.98
C LEU A 137 -12.74 -7.14 0.70
N CYS A 138 -12.39 -8.37 0.33
CA CYS A 138 -11.66 -8.64 -0.91
C CYS A 138 -12.48 -8.23 -2.15
N SER A 139 -13.80 -8.45 -2.12
CA SER A 139 -14.70 -8.06 -3.21
C SER A 139 -14.78 -6.54 -3.35
N LEU A 140 -14.90 -5.81 -2.24
CA LEU A 140 -14.90 -4.35 -2.22
C LEU A 140 -13.57 -3.77 -2.73
N TYR A 141 -12.45 -4.35 -2.31
CA TYR A 141 -11.13 -3.97 -2.83
C TYR A 141 -11.04 -4.21 -4.35
N ALA A 142 -11.54 -5.34 -4.85
CA ALA A 142 -11.57 -5.63 -6.28
C ALA A 142 -12.44 -4.62 -7.06
N VAL A 143 -13.61 -4.25 -6.54
CA VAL A 143 -14.47 -3.21 -7.13
C VAL A 143 -13.77 -1.85 -7.13
N ALA A 144 -13.10 -1.47 -6.04
CA ALA A 144 -12.31 -0.25 -5.98
C ALA A 144 -11.17 -0.26 -7.02
N ALA A 145 -10.44 -1.37 -7.12
CA ALA A 145 -9.37 -1.54 -8.10
C ALA A 145 -9.88 -1.42 -9.55
N LEU A 146 -10.99 -2.08 -9.88
CA LEU A 146 -11.63 -1.96 -11.20
C LEU A 146 -12.11 -0.52 -11.47
N SER A 147 -12.57 0.18 -10.44
CA SER A 147 -12.98 1.58 -10.57
C SER A 147 -11.76 2.46 -10.90
N PHE A 148 -10.61 2.26 -10.27
CA PHE A 148 -9.36 2.93 -10.65
C PHE A 148 -8.87 2.58 -12.05
N TRP A 149 -9.18 1.38 -12.55
CA TRP A 149 -8.84 0.97 -13.91
C TRP A 149 -9.72 1.65 -14.97
N VAL A 150 -10.99 1.90 -14.65
CA VAL A 150 -11.97 2.47 -15.60
C VAL A 150 -12.08 3.99 -15.47
N SER A 151 -11.67 4.56 -14.33
CA SER A 151 -11.69 6.01 -14.11
C SER A 151 -10.89 6.74 -15.21
N PRO A 152 -11.50 7.74 -15.86
CA PRO A 152 -10.80 8.51 -16.89
C PRO A 152 -9.60 9.22 -16.27
N GLU A 153 -8.45 9.14 -16.95
CA GLU A 153 -7.29 9.96 -16.61
C GLU A 153 -7.71 11.43 -16.74
N VAL A 154 -7.60 12.18 -15.66
CA VAL A 154 -7.82 13.65 -15.65
C VAL A 154 -6.54 14.35 -16.07
#